data_AF-A0A6N7NWA6-F1
#
_entry.id   AF-A0A6N7NWA6-F1
#
_cell.length_a   1.000
_cell.length_b   1.000
_cell.length_c   1.000
_cell.angle_alpha   90.00
_cell.angle_beta   90.00
_cell.angle_gamma   90.00
#
_symmetry.space_group_name_H-M   'P 1'
#
loop_
_entity.id
_entity.type
_entity.pdbx_description
1 polymer ?
#
loop_
_entity_poly.entity_id
_entity_poly.type
_entity_poly.pdbx_seq_one_letter_code
_entity_poly.pdbx_strand_id
1 'polypeptide(L)'
;MMRSVERVDGSIWADLVLYAAFAFCVGVAVGLSAALASRPVGHETNWGSWADWVAALGALVAAVSTIAIAVIGQKAVANRRRVSLQMAVALIQAPVVADMEIAVRVSRHWQALKDETLVKFAEDLYLHAIPKDDGSIGGLPPAVLSSLLSAMSLLALLKRSAKSLENGSTERRRQNVAMHFERIAGRLRPAADYLTRDRVEEMPWNDWTPKIDAKQGNARLMARYHSVSDGDAQK
;
A
#
# COMPACT_ATOMS: atom_id res chain seq x y z
N MET A 1 -15.30 18.11 8.72
CA MET A 1 -15.56 17.71 10.12
C MET A 1 -14.28 17.05 10.65
N MET A 2 -13.30 17.86 11.06
CA MET A 2 -12.01 17.41 11.59
C MET A 2 -12.14 17.22 13.10
N ARG A 3 -12.16 15.97 13.58
CA ARG A 3 -12.02 15.67 15.01
C ARG A 3 -10.54 15.44 15.33
N SER A 4 -9.99 16.39 16.07
CA SER A 4 -8.86 16.31 17.03
C SER A 4 -7.88 15.13 16.88
N VAL A 5 -6.67 15.44 16.40
CA VAL A 5 -5.48 14.57 16.40
C VAL A 5 -4.70 14.66 17.74
N GLU A 6 -5.27 15.27 18.78
CA GLU A 6 -4.63 15.38 20.10
C GLU A 6 -5.32 14.53 21.17
N ARG A 7 -5.12 13.21 21.07
CA ARG A 7 -5.00 12.34 22.25
C ARG A 7 -3.91 11.33 21.95
N VAL A 8 -2.67 11.76 22.09
CA VAL A 8 -1.63 10.78 22.43
C VAL A 8 -1.98 10.35 23.85
N ASP A 9 -2.55 9.17 23.95
CA ASP A 9 -3.24 8.64 25.11
C ASP A 9 -2.38 8.75 26.38
N GLY A 10 -2.92 9.45 27.39
CA GLY A 10 -2.33 9.48 28.73
C GLY A 10 -2.15 8.08 29.35
N SER A 11 -2.80 7.05 28.78
CA SER A 11 -2.60 5.65 29.16
C SER A 11 -1.19 5.14 28.86
N ILE A 12 -0.54 5.62 27.78
CA ILE A 12 0.82 5.17 27.42
C ILE A 12 1.84 5.68 28.45
N TRP A 13 1.66 6.92 28.91
CA TRP A 13 2.47 7.49 29.99
C TRP A 13 2.19 6.82 31.33
N ALA A 14 0.93 6.49 31.62
CA ALA A 14 0.56 5.74 32.82
C ALA A 14 1.20 4.35 32.84
N ASP A 15 1.17 3.61 31.73
CA ASP A 15 1.83 2.31 31.61
C ASP A 15 3.36 2.44 31.78
N LEU A 16 3.97 3.47 31.21
CA LEU A 16 5.42 3.70 31.30
C LEU A 16 5.85 4.00 32.76
N VAL A 17 5.08 4.82 33.45
CA VAL A 17 5.29 5.10 34.89
C VAL A 17 5.06 3.83 35.70
N LEU A 18 4.06 3.02 35.37
CA LEU A 18 3.76 1.78 36.09
C LEU A 18 4.87 0.74 35.93
N TYR A 19 5.38 0.53 34.70
CA TYR A 19 6.49 -0.39 34.44
C TYR A 19 7.81 0.09 35.05
N ALA A 20 8.09 1.41 34.99
CA ALA A 20 9.26 1.99 35.63
C ALA A 20 9.18 1.85 37.16
N ALA A 21 8.02 2.14 37.75
CA ALA A 21 7.78 1.97 39.19
C ALA A 21 7.88 0.50 39.61
N PHE A 22 7.34 -0.42 38.82
CA PHE A 22 7.44 -1.85 39.09
C PHE A 22 8.89 -2.34 39.03
N ALA A 23 9.64 -1.97 37.98
CA ALA A 23 11.06 -2.32 37.86
C ALA A 23 11.89 -1.74 39.01
N PHE A 24 11.60 -0.50 39.43
CA PHE A 24 12.21 0.12 40.59
C PHE A 24 11.88 -0.64 41.89
N CYS A 25 10.61 -0.98 42.13
CA CYS A 25 10.19 -1.73 43.31
C CYS A 25 10.81 -3.13 43.38
N VAL A 26 10.90 -3.85 42.25
CA VAL A 26 11.57 -5.15 42.18
C VAL A 26 13.07 -4.99 42.45
N GLY A 27 13.72 -3.98 41.86
CA GLY A 27 15.13 -3.67 42.12
C GLY A 27 15.41 -3.35 43.58
N VAL A 28 14.56 -2.54 44.21
CA VAL A 28 14.63 -2.22 45.65
C VAL A 28 14.40 -3.46 46.49
N ALA A 29 13.39 -4.28 46.20
CA ALA A 29 13.11 -5.49 46.98
C ALA A 29 14.24 -6.53 46.90
N VAL A 30 14.83 -6.72 45.71
CA VAL A 30 16.00 -7.59 45.52
C VAL A 30 17.23 -7.02 46.21
N GLY A 31 17.49 -5.71 46.11
CA GLY A 31 18.59 -5.05 46.80
C GLY A 31 18.47 -5.11 48.32
N LEU A 32 17.26 -4.90 48.86
CA LEU A 32 17.01 -4.95 50.31
C LEU A 32 17.13 -6.37 50.86
N SER A 33 16.61 -7.37 50.13
CA SER A 33 16.74 -8.78 50.52
C SER A 33 18.19 -9.26 50.49
N ALA A 34 18.98 -8.84 49.49
CA ALA A 34 20.41 -9.11 49.42
C ALA A 34 21.20 -8.39 50.55
N ALA A 35 20.84 -7.14 50.88
CA ALA A 35 21.47 -6.38 51.96
C ALA A 35 21.14 -6.93 53.36
N LEU A 36 19.94 -7.48 53.55
CA LEU A 36 19.54 -8.15 54.78
C LEU A 36 20.17 -9.54 54.90
N ALA A 37 20.34 -10.26 53.79
CA ALA A 37 20.99 -11.57 53.76
C ALA A 37 22.52 -11.51 53.95
N SER A 38 23.15 -10.37 53.62
CA SER A 38 24.61 -10.19 53.69
C SER A 38 25.11 -9.52 54.97
N ARG A 39 24.30 -9.42 56.03
CA ARG A 39 24.71 -8.89 57.35
C ARG A 39 25.21 -10.01 58.30
N PRO A 40 26.51 -10.29 58.40
CA PRO A 40 27.08 -10.82 59.63
C PRO A 40 27.18 -9.68 60.66
N VAL A 41 26.87 -9.98 61.92
CA VAL A 41 26.99 -9.05 63.05
C VAL A 41 28.47 -8.65 63.21
N GLY A 42 28.84 -7.42 62.82
CA GLY A 42 30.10 -6.77 63.24
C GLY A 42 31.16 -6.38 62.19
N HIS A 43 30.82 -6.09 60.93
CA HIS A 43 31.81 -5.58 59.96
C HIS A 43 31.50 -4.20 59.38
N GLU A 44 32.56 -3.41 59.18
CA GLU A 44 32.54 -2.04 58.63
C GLU A 44 32.02 -2.03 57.18
N THR A 45 31.15 -1.05 56.90
CA THR A 45 30.43 -0.90 55.64
C THR A 45 31.40 -0.60 54.50
N ASN A 46 31.60 -1.56 53.59
CA ASN A 46 32.54 -1.40 52.48
C ASN A 46 31.87 -0.67 51.29
N TRP A 47 32.02 0.65 51.26
CA TRP A 47 31.33 1.56 50.31
C TRP A 47 31.59 1.25 48.82
N GLY A 48 32.73 0.64 48.48
CA GLY A 48 33.03 0.25 47.09
C GLY A 48 32.10 -0.83 46.54
N SER A 49 31.72 -1.81 47.36
CA SER A 49 30.77 -2.86 46.96
C SER A 49 29.36 -2.32 46.74
N TRP A 50 28.98 -1.28 47.49
CA TRP A 50 27.71 -0.59 47.31
C TRP A 50 27.66 0.22 46.00
N ALA A 51 28.77 0.86 45.61
CA ALA A 51 28.86 1.60 44.35
C ALA A 51 28.71 0.67 43.13
N ASP A 52 29.35 -0.50 43.15
CA ASP A 52 29.23 -1.49 42.07
C ASP A 52 27.81 -2.06 41.98
N TRP A 53 27.13 -2.27 43.12
CA TRP A 53 25.73 -2.69 43.15
C TRP A 53 24.78 -1.63 42.58
N VAL A 54 24.97 -0.36 42.94
CA VAL A 54 24.17 0.75 42.41
C VAL A 54 24.40 0.92 40.90
N ALA A 55 25.64 0.76 40.43
CA ALA A 55 25.96 0.77 39.00
C ALA A 55 25.30 -0.38 38.24
N ALA A 56 25.32 -1.60 38.81
CA ALA A 56 24.65 -2.77 38.22
C ALA A 56 23.12 -2.60 38.17
N LEU A 57 22.52 -2.01 39.21
CA LEU A 57 21.09 -1.69 39.23
C LEU A 57 20.74 -0.62 38.18
N GLY A 58 21.56 0.43 38.07
CA GLY A 58 21.41 1.47 37.06
C GLY A 58 21.50 0.94 35.63
N ALA A 59 22.44 0.00 35.38
CA ALA A 59 22.56 -0.67 34.08
C ALA A 59 21.33 -1.53 33.74
N LEU A 60 20.76 -2.23 34.74
CA LEU A 60 19.56 -3.04 34.55
C LEU A 60 18.31 -2.18 34.27
N VAL A 61 18.14 -1.08 35.01
CA VAL A 61 17.06 -0.10 34.76
C VAL A 61 17.20 0.52 33.37
N ALA A 62 18.43 0.86 32.96
CA ALA A 62 18.70 1.37 31.62
C ALA A 62 18.33 0.35 30.54
N ALA A 63 18.74 -0.92 30.67
CA ALA A 63 18.43 -1.97 29.72
C ALA A 63 16.92 -2.22 29.57
N VAL A 64 16.18 -2.29 30.69
CA VAL A 64 14.71 -2.46 30.69
C VAL A 64 14.04 -1.25 30.03
N SER A 65 14.50 -0.04 30.33
CA SER A 65 13.98 1.20 29.72
C SER A 65 14.20 1.22 28.21
N THR A 66 15.38 0.80 27.73
CA THR A 66 15.67 0.71 26.30
C THR A 66 14.76 -0.28 25.59
N ILE A 67 14.51 -1.47 26.17
CA ILE A 67 13.60 -2.46 25.59
C ILE A 67 12.18 -1.92 25.53
N ALA A 68 11.69 -1.28 26.59
CA ALA A 68 10.36 -0.67 26.62
C ALA A 68 10.20 0.42 25.55
N ILE A 69 11.20 1.30 25.40
CA ILE A 69 11.22 2.34 24.35
C ILE A 69 11.23 1.70 22.95
N ALA A 70 12.00 0.63 22.74
CA ALA A 70 12.01 -0.09 21.46
C ALA A 70 10.64 -0.69 21.12
N VAL A 71 9.99 -1.36 22.09
CA VAL A 71 8.65 -1.95 21.91
C VAL A 71 7.61 -0.87 21.64
N ILE A 72 7.65 0.26 22.36
CA ILE A 72 6.75 1.39 22.14
C ILE A 72 7.02 2.05 20.79
N GLY A 73 8.28 2.21 20.40
CA GLY A 73 8.69 2.70 19.09
C GLY A 73 8.13 1.83 17.97
N GLN A 74 8.24 0.50 18.11
CA GLN A 74 7.66 -0.45 17.16
C GLN A 74 6.12 -0.35 17.11
N LYS A 75 5.43 -0.24 18.25
CA LYS A 75 3.97 -0.05 18.31
C LYS A 75 3.55 1.29 17.67
N ALA A 76 4.28 2.37 17.92
CA ALA A 76 4.02 3.69 17.35
C ALA A 76 4.22 3.69 15.83
N VAL A 77 5.28 3.05 15.34
CA VAL A 77 5.53 2.86 13.89
C VAL A 77 4.43 2.00 13.27
N ALA A 78 4.00 0.92 13.93
CA ALA A 78 2.91 0.07 13.46
C ALA A 78 1.58 0.85 13.38
N ASN A 79 1.28 1.68 14.39
CA ASN A 79 0.09 2.53 14.40
C ASN A 79 0.14 3.58 13.28
N ARG A 80 1.29 4.26 13.09
CA ARG A 80 1.47 5.20 11.96
C ARG A 80 1.26 4.51 10.62
N ARG A 81 1.79 3.30 10.43
CA ARG A 81 1.58 2.50 9.21
C ARG A 81 0.11 2.13 9.00
N ARG A 82 -0.61 1.78 10.06
CA ARG A 82 -2.06 1.49 9.99
C ARG A 82 -2.85 2.72 9.57
N VAL A 83 -2.58 3.88 10.17
CA VAL A 83 -3.24 5.14 9.82
C VAL A 83 -2.94 5.54 8.37
N SER A 84 -1.67 5.45 7.94
CA SER A 84 -1.31 5.76 6.55
C SER A 84 -1.98 4.80 5.55
N LEU A 85 -2.09 3.51 5.89
CA LEU A 85 -2.80 2.54 5.06
C LEU A 85 -4.30 2.89 4.97
N GLN A 86 -4.96 3.18 6.09
CA GLN A 86 -6.37 3.54 6.10
C GLN A 86 -6.65 4.82 5.30
N MET A 87 -5.78 5.84 5.44
CA MET A 87 -5.86 7.06 4.65
C MET A 87 -5.66 6.78 3.15
N ALA A 88 -4.66 5.98 2.79
CA ALA A 88 -4.41 5.61 1.40
C ALA A 88 -5.63 4.87 0.80
N VAL A 89 -6.17 3.88 1.50
CA VAL A 89 -7.37 3.14 1.08
C VAL A 89 -8.55 4.09 0.90
N ALA A 90 -8.84 4.97 1.88
CA ALA A 90 -9.96 5.90 1.81
C ALA A 90 -9.87 6.88 0.64
N LEU A 91 -8.66 7.33 0.29
CA LEU A 91 -8.45 8.27 -0.82
C LEU A 91 -8.57 7.61 -2.19
N ILE A 92 -8.10 6.36 -2.33
CA ILE A 92 -7.98 5.73 -3.65
C ILE A 92 -9.09 4.74 -3.99
N GLN A 93 -9.84 4.25 -3.00
CA GLN A 93 -10.85 3.23 -3.21
C GLN A 93 -11.88 3.65 -4.27
N ALA A 94 -12.48 4.83 -4.11
CA ALA A 94 -13.48 5.33 -5.04
C ALA A 94 -12.96 5.49 -6.49
N PRO A 95 -11.83 6.18 -6.76
CA PRO A 95 -11.34 6.32 -8.13
C PRO A 95 -10.91 4.97 -8.74
N VAL A 96 -10.24 4.09 -7.99
CA VAL A 96 -9.82 2.78 -8.53
C VAL A 96 -11.03 1.92 -8.89
N VAL A 97 -12.07 1.92 -8.06
CA VAL A 97 -13.32 1.19 -8.33
C VAL A 97 -14.04 1.74 -9.55
N ALA A 98 -14.17 3.07 -9.67
CA ALA A 98 -14.81 3.72 -10.81
C ALA A 98 -14.05 3.44 -12.11
N ASP A 99 -12.72 3.58 -12.10
CA ASP A 99 -11.85 3.31 -13.24
C ASP A 99 -11.93 1.85 -13.69
N MET A 100 -11.95 0.92 -12.73
CA MET A 100 -12.11 -0.51 -12.98
C MET A 100 -13.48 -0.81 -13.61
N GLU A 101 -14.54 -0.23 -13.06
CA GLU A 101 -15.90 -0.41 -13.55
C GLU A 101 -16.07 0.12 -14.97
N ILE A 102 -15.58 1.33 -15.26
CA ILE A 102 -15.60 1.91 -16.60
C ILE A 102 -14.84 1.00 -17.56
N ALA A 103 -13.62 0.59 -17.20
CA ALA A 103 -12.81 -0.25 -18.07
C ALA A 103 -13.50 -1.59 -18.40
N VAL A 104 -14.14 -2.21 -17.41
CA VAL A 104 -14.89 -3.45 -17.62
C VAL A 104 -16.14 -3.23 -18.47
N ARG A 105 -16.97 -2.22 -18.16
CA ARG A 105 -18.19 -1.93 -18.93
C ARG A 105 -17.87 -1.58 -20.39
N VAL A 106 -16.86 -0.75 -20.61
CA VAL A 106 -16.41 -0.40 -21.97
C VAL A 106 -15.89 -1.64 -22.69
N SER A 107 -15.05 -2.46 -22.05
CA SER A 107 -14.55 -3.69 -22.67
C SER A 107 -15.65 -4.71 -23.02
N ARG A 108 -16.74 -4.77 -22.25
CA ARG A 108 -17.86 -5.68 -22.53
C ARG A 108 -18.69 -5.23 -23.72
N HIS A 109 -18.88 -3.92 -23.86
CA HIS A 109 -19.90 -3.31 -24.73
C HIS A 109 -19.34 -2.45 -25.86
N TRP A 110 -18.02 -2.41 -26.08
CA TRP A 110 -17.37 -1.52 -27.05
C TRP A 110 -17.95 -1.59 -28.47
N GLN A 111 -18.45 -2.75 -28.90
CA GLN A 111 -19.06 -2.92 -30.22
C GLN A 111 -20.32 -2.07 -30.40
N ALA A 112 -21.11 -1.92 -29.33
CA ALA A 112 -22.33 -1.12 -29.31
C ALA A 112 -22.09 0.37 -29.02
N LEU A 113 -20.90 0.74 -28.55
CA LEU A 113 -20.55 2.13 -28.24
C LEU A 113 -20.16 2.89 -29.50
N LYS A 114 -20.61 4.14 -29.62
CA LYS A 114 -20.15 5.05 -30.68
C LYS A 114 -18.67 5.40 -30.48
N ASP A 115 -17.97 5.74 -31.55
CA ASP A 115 -16.55 6.09 -31.50
C ASP A 115 -16.28 7.29 -30.60
N GLU A 116 -17.12 8.33 -30.70
CA GLU A 116 -17.09 9.51 -29.82
C GLU A 116 -17.18 9.13 -28.34
N THR A 117 -18.02 8.14 -28.01
CA THR A 117 -18.19 7.66 -26.64
C THR A 117 -16.95 6.91 -26.15
N LEU A 118 -16.34 6.09 -27.01
CA LEU A 118 -15.09 5.38 -26.70
C LEU A 118 -13.93 6.35 -26.47
N VAL A 119 -13.82 7.38 -27.31
CA VAL A 119 -12.80 8.44 -27.17
C VAL A 119 -13.02 9.20 -25.87
N LYS A 120 -14.25 9.64 -25.59
CA LYS A 120 -14.58 10.36 -24.36
C LYS A 120 -14.25 9.54 -23.11
N PHE A 121 -14.63 8.26 -23.05
CA PHE A 121 -14.27 7.41 -21.90
C PHE A 121 -12.76 7.24 -21.75
N ALA A 122 -12.02 7.16 -22.86
CA ALA A 122 -10.56 7.04 -22.82
C ALA A 122 -9.89 8.34 -22.32
N GLU A 123 -10.43 9.50 -22.69
CA GLU A 123 -9.98 10.80 -22.21
C GLU A 123 -10.32 11.02 -20.74
N ASP A 124 -11.56 10.73 -20.35
CA ASP A 124 -12.03 10.84 -18.96
C ASP A 124 -11.18 9.95 -18.04
N LEU A 125 -10.92 8.69 -18.45
CA LEU A 125 -10.07 7.77 -17.69
C LEU A 125 -8.60 8.25 -17.59
N TYR A 126 -8.10 8.94 -18.62
CA TYR A 126 -6.74 9.52 -18.59
C TYR A 126 -6.65 10.77 -17.70
N LEU A 127 -7.70 11.60 -17.68
CA LEU A 127 -7.74 12.85 -16.92
C LEU A 127 -8.01 12.62 -15.43
N HIS A 128 -8.95 11.73 -15.12
CA HIS A 128 -9.38 11.41 -13.75
C HIS A 128 -8.59 10.25 -13.11
N ALA A 129 -7.52 9.83 -13.79
CA ALA A 129 -6.67 8.72 -13.40
C ALA A 129 -6.31 8.72 -11.91
N ILE A 130 -6.32 7.51 -11.34
CA ILE A 130 -5.62 7.06 -10.13
C ILE A 130 -4.53 8.06 -9.70
N PRO A 131 -4.55 8.53 -8.44
CA PRO A 131 -3.73 9.64 -7.99
C PRO A 131 -2.27 9.48 -8.41
N LYS A 132 -1.74 10.51 -9.08
CA LYS A 132 -0.41 10.52 -9.69
C LYS A 132 0.73 10.68 -8.68
N ASP A 133 0.39 11.08 -7.45
CA ASP A 133 1.37 11.34 -6.40
C ASP A 133 1.61 10.10 -5.54
N ASP A 134 2.84 9.57 -5.61
CA ASP A 134 3.32 8.43 -4.82
C ASP A 134 3.10 8.61 -3.31
N GLY A 135 3.10 9.86 -2.83
CA GLY A 135 2.87 10.20 -1.42
C GLY A 135 1.47 9.82 -0.92
N SER A 136 0.48 9.75 -1.81
CA SER A 136 -0.91 9.42 -1.45
C SER A 136 -1.18 7.90 -1.38
N ILE A 137 -0.33 7.10 -2.01
CA ILE A 137 -0.49 5.64 -2.14
C ILE A 137 0.55 4.82 -1.38
N GLY A 138 1.62 5.44 -0.86
CA GLY A 138 2.73 4.75 -0.21
C GLY A 138 2.40 3.86 1.00
N GLY A 139 1.18 3.96 1.54
CA GLY A 139 0.67 3.07 2.59
C GLY A 139 0.20 1.69 2.11
N LEU A 140 0.03 1.49 0.80
CA LEU A 140 -0.52 0.25 0.22
C LEU A 140 0.49 -0.89 0.14
N PRO A 141 0.02 -2.15 0.07
CA PRO A 141 0.88 -3.29 -0.19
C PRO A 141 1.63 -3.17 -1.53
N PRO A 142 2.90 -3.64 -1.64
CA PRO A 142 3.68 -3.55 -2.87
C PRO A 142 3.01 -4.16 -4.11
N ALA A 143 2.27 -5.27 -3.94
CA ALA A 143 1.54 -5.90 -5.03
C ALA A 143 0.41 -5.01 -5.58
N VAL A 144 -0.30 -4.29 -4.70
CA VAL A 144 -1.36 -3.34 -5.06
C VAL A 144 -0.76 -2.12 -5.76
N LEU A 145 0.34 -1.58 -5.22
CA LEU A 145 1.07 -0.48 -5.86
C LEU A 145 1.55 -0.84 -7.26
N SER A 146 2.18 -2.01 -7.42
CA SER A 146 2.65 -2.49 -8.73
C SER A 146 1.50 -2.63 -9.73
N SER A 147 0.34 -3.11 -9.28
CA SER A 147 -0.89 -3.21 -10.06
C SER A 147 -1.39 -1.83 -10.53
N LEU A 148 -1.48 -0.84 -9.62
CA LEU A 148 -1.87 0.53 -9.94
C LEU A 148 -0.90 1.21 -10.91
N LEU A 149 0.40 1.16 -10.63
CA LEU A 149 1.44 1.75 -11.50
C LEU A 149 1.45 1.11 -12.90
N SER A 150 1.25 -0.21 -12.96
CA SER A 150 1.12 -0.92 -14.24
C SER A 150 -0.09 -0.43 -15.03
N ALA A 151 -1.24 -0.24 -14.39
CA ALA A 151 -2.43 0.30 -15.04
C ALA A 151 -2.22 1.74 -15.52
N MET A 152 -1.61 2.60 -14.67
CA MET A 152 -1.29 3.98 -15.03
C MET A 152 -0.39 4.09 -16.26
N SER A 153 0.60 3.19 -16.39
CA SER A 153 1.49 3.16 -17.56
C SER A 153 0.74 2.91 -18.89
N LEU A 154 -0.42 2.25 -18.83
CA LEU A 154 -1.24 1.92 -19.99
C LEU A 154 -2.18 3.07 -20.41
N LEU A 155 -2.46 4.03 -19.53
CA LEU A 155 -3.35 5.16 -19.83
C LEU A 155 -2.81 6.02 -20.98
N ALA A 156 -1.50 6.21 -21.07
CA ALA A 156 -0.87 6.92 -22.18
C ALA A 156 -1.09 6.22 -23.53
N LEU A 157 -1.07 4.87 -23.54
CA LEU A 157 -1.34 4.07 -24.74
C LEU A 157 -2.82 4.14 -25.13
N LEU A 158 -3.72 4.05 -24.14
CA LEU A 158 -5.15 4.22 -24.35
C LEU A 158 -5.46 5.58 -25.00
N LYS A 159 -4.90 6.67 -24.46
CA LYS A 159 -5.07 8.02 -25.02
C LYS A 159 -4.57 8.13 -26.46
N ARG A 160 -3.40 7.56 -26.76
CA ARG A 160 -2.87 7.54 -28.14
C ARG A 160 -3.79 6.75 -29.08
N SER A 161 -4.32 5.61 -28.63
CA SER A 161 -5.25 4.79 -29.42
C SER A 161 -6.58 5.52 -29.65
N ALA A 162 -7.08 6.25 -28.65
CA ALA A 162 -8.29 7.06 -28.77
C ALA A 162 -8.11 8.19 -29.80
N LYS A 163 -7.00 8.93 -29.73
CA LYS A 163 -6.66 9.96 -30.74
C LYS A 163 -6.52 9.38 -32.14
N SER A 164 -6.00 8.16 -32.28
CA SER A 164 -5.97 7.48 -33.58
C SER A 164 -7.36 7.09 -34.09
N LEU A 165 -8.32 6.80 -33.19
CA LEU A 165 -9.69 6.50 -33.56
C LEU A 165 -10.42 7.77 -34.03
N GLU A 166 -10.16 8.90 -33.38
CA GLU A 166 -10.66 10.23 -33.76
C GLU A 166 -10.21 10.63 -35.17
N ASN A 167 -8.96 10.36 -35.53
CA ASN A 167 -8.41 10.62 -36.88
C ASN A 167 -8.93 9.66 -37.97
N GLY A 168 -9.76 8.69 -37.63
CA GLY A 168 -10.37 7.78 -38.60
C GLY A 168 -10.85 6.49 -37.95
N SER A 169 -12.13 6.19 -38.14
CA SER A 169 -12.75 5.01 -37.56
C SER A 169 -12.50 3.77 -38.43
N THR A 170 -12.01 2.72 -37.78
CA THR A 170 -12.00 1.36 -38.33
C THR A 170 -12.32 0.40 -37.20
N GLU A 171 -12.97 -0.71 -37.50
CA GLU A 171 -13.30 -1.74 -36.50
C GLU A 171 -12.05 -2.21 -35.74
N ARG A 172 -10.91 -2.32 -36.44
CA ARG A 172 -9.62 -2.67 -35.83
C ARG A 172 -9.14 -1.62 -34.82
N ARG A 173 -9.30 -0.32 -35.11
CA ARG A 173 -8.93 0.76 -34.17
C ARG A 173 -9.85 0.76 -32.95
N ARG A 174 -11.16 0.53 -33.14
CA ARG A 174 -12.13 0.36 -32.04
C ARG A 174 -11.75 -0.83 -31.15
N GLN A 175 -11.45 -1.98 -31.75
CA GLN A 175 -10.98 -3.16 -31.04
C GLN A 175 -9.66 -2.89 -30.30
N ASN A 176 -8.74 -2.12 -30.86
CA ASN A 176 -7.49 -1.76 -30.20
C ASN A 176 -7.73 -0.89 -28.95
N VAL A 177 -8.63 0.09 -29.02
CA VAL A 177 -9.06 0.88 -27.85
C VAL A 177 -9.66 -0.03 -26.78
N ALA A 178 -10.59 -0.92 -27.16
CA ALA A 178 -11.21 -1.88 -26.24
C ALA A 178 -10.17 -2.81 -25.58
N MET A 179 -9.17 -3.26 -26.33
CA MET A 179 -8.06 -4.07 -25.80
C MET A 179 -7.25 -3.31 -24.74
N HIS A 180 -7.05 -1.99 -24.90
CA HIS A 180 -6.39 -1.18 -23.88
C HIS A 180 -7.22 -1.07 -22.60
N PHE A 181 -8.54 -0.90 -22.71
CA PHE A 181 -9.44 -0.98 -21.55
C PHE A 181 -9.37 -2.34 -20.84
N GLU A 182 -9.39 -3.46 -21.58
CA GLU A 182 -9.24 -4.80 -20.99
C GLU A 182 -7.90 -4.97 -20.27
N ARG A 183 -6.80 -4.47 -20.84
CA ARG A 183 -5.48 -4.52 -20.20
C ARG A 183 -5.47 -3.69 -18.92
N ILE A 184 -6.05 -2.50 -18.93
CA ILE A 184 -6.16 -1.65 -17.73
C ILE A 184 -7.00 -2.36 -16.67
N ALA A 185 -8.18 -2.87 -17.00
CA ALA A 185 -9.03 -3.63 -16.08
C ALA A 185 -8.28 -4.83 -15.49
N GLY A 186 -7.59 -5.61 -16.32
CA GLY A 186 -6.79 -6.74 -15.86
C GLY A 186 -5.66 -6.35 -14.90
N ARG A 187 -5.06 -5.16 -15.09
CA ARG A 187 -4.05 -4.62 -14.18
C ARG A 187 -4.65 -4.01 -12.92
N LEU A 188 -5.85 -3.44 -12.97
CA LEU A 188 -6.52 -2.83 -11.81
C LEU A 188 -7.22 -3.85 -10.90
N ARG A 189 -7.63 -5.00 -11.43
CA ARG A 189 -8.37 -6.02 -10.68
C ARG A 189 -7.76 -6.35 -9.32
N PRO A 190 -6.45 -6.64 -9.17
CA PRO A 190 -5.87 -6.94 -7.86
C PRO A 190 -5.99 -5.79 -6.85
N ALA A 191 -5.87 -4.54 -7.33
CA ALA A 191 -6.04 -3.36 -6.49
C ALA A 191 -7.51 -3.14 -6.12
N ALA A 192 -8.43 -3.28 -7.08
CA ALA A 192 -9.86 -3.17 -6.83
C ALA A 192 -10.33 -4.22 -5.82
N ASP A 193 -9.99 -5.50 -6.02
CA ASP A 193 -10.33 -6.61 -5.12
C ASP A 193 -9.79 -6.40 -3.70
N TYR A 194 -8.57 -5.85 -3.58
CA TYR A 194 -7.99 -5.49 -2.28
C TYR A 194 -8.78 -4.36 -1.60
N LEU A 195 -9.12 -3.31 -2.35
CA LEU A 195 -9.79 -2.11 -1.83
C LEU A 195 -11.28 -2.36 -1.52
N THR A 196 -11.92 -3.34 -2.14
CA THR A 196 -13.32 -3.69 -1.92
C THR A 196 -13.53 -4.98 -1.12
N ARG A 197 -12.47 -5.55 -0.55
CA ARG A 197 -12.51 -6.86 0.15
C ARG A 197 -13.63 -6.98 1.20
N ASP A 198 -13.95 -5.89 1.87
CA ASP A 198 -14.95 -5.87 2.95
C ASP A 198 -16.36 -5.46 2.48
N ARG A 199 -16.57 -5.23 1.18
CA ARG A 199 -17.88 -4.91 0.60
C ARG A 199 -18.59 -6.16 0.10
N VAL A 200 -19.89 -6.25 0.37
CA VAL A 200 -20.77 -7.37 -0.04
C VAL A 200 -21.39 -7.13 -1.43
N GLU A 201 -21.12 -6.00 -2.06
CA GLU A 201 -21.71 -5.62 -3.35
C GLU A 201 -21.19 -6.49 -4.51
N GLU A 202 -22.09 -6.91 -5.40
CA GLU A 202 -21.74 -7.57 -6.66
C GLU A 202 -21.02 -6.57 -7.57
N MET A 203 -19.69 -6.69 -7.64
CA MET A 203 -18.86 -5.85 -8.50
C MET A 203 -18.90 -6.35 -9.96
N PRO A 204 -18.95 -5.45 -10.95
CA PRO A 204 -19.12 -5.81 -12.36
C PRO A 204 -17.93 -6.60 -12.95
N TRP A 205 -16.80 -6.62 -12.25
CA TRP A 205 -15.61 -7.36 -12.65
C TRP A 205 -15.49 -8.77 -12.04
N ASN A 206 -16.40 -9.16 -11.14
CA ASN A 206 -16.39 -10.48 -10.51
C ASN A 206 -16.59 -11.59 -11.54
N ASP A 207 -17.56 -11.41 -12.43
CA ASP A 207 -17.91 -12.29 -13.55
C ASP A 207 -17.19 -11.90 -14.86
N TRP A 208 -16.38 -10.84 -14.84
CA TRP A 208 -15.71 -10.35 -16.04
C TRP A 208 -14.55 -11.26 -16.45
N THR A 209 -14.57 -11.63 -17.72
CA THR A 209 -13.49 -12.33 -18.40
C THR A 209 -13.04 -11.49 -19.60
N PRO A 210 -11.72 -11.29 -19.80
CA PRO A 210 -11.21 -10.58 -20.96
C PRO A 210 -11.56 -11.37 -22.22
N LYS A 211 -12.21 -10.71 -23.19
CA LYS A 211 -12.62 -11.34 -24.46
C LYS A 211 -11.50 -11.30 -25.48
N ILE A 212 -10.62 -10.31 -25.39
CA ILE A 212 -9.57 -10.07 -26.37
C ILE A 212 -8.28 -10.66 -25.81
N ASP A 213 -7.80 -11.74 -26.42
CA ASP A 213 -6.52 -12.34 -26.06
C ASP A 213 -5.37 -11.38 -26.39
N ALA A 214 -4.96 -10.62 -25.37
CA ALA A 214 -3.89 -9.64 -25.47
C ALA A 214 -2.54 -10.29 -25.84
N LYS A 215 -2.31 -11.57 -25.50
CA LYS A 215 -1.11 -12.31 -25.88
C LYS A 215 -1.11 -12.61 -27.38
N GLN A 216 -2.23 -13.10 -27.92
CA GLN A 216 -2.38 -13.27 -29.36
C GLN A 216 -2.26 -11.93 -30.10
N GLY A 217 -2.83 -10.84 -29.56
CA GLY A 217 -2.73 -9.51 -30.14
C GLY A 217 -1.27 -9.03 -30.28
N ASN A 218 -0.48 -9.15 -29.21
CA ASN A 218 0.95 -8.80 -29.24
C ASN A 218 1.76 -9.73 -30.14
N ALA A 219 1.50 -11.05 -30.12
CA ALA A 219 2.19 -12.01 -30.98
C ALA A 219 1.97 -11.70 -32.46
N ARG A 220 0.73 -11.34 -32.85
CA ARG A 220 0.41 -10.93 -34.23
C ARG A 220 1.08 -9.61 -34.62
N LEU A 221 1.23 -8.67 -33.69
CA LEU A 221 1.94 -7.41 -33.91
C LEU A 221 3.44 -7.63 -34.12
N MET A 222 4.08 -8.43 -33.26
CA MET A 222 5.50 -8.77 -33.39
C MET A 222 5.78 -9.57 -34.66
N ALA A 223 4.93 -10.55 -35.00
CA ALA A 223 5.06 -11.29 -36.25
C ALA A 223 5.03 -10.37 -37.49
N ARG A 224 4.18 -9.33 -37.49
CA ARG A 224 4.17 -8.32 -38.56
C ARG A 224 5.44 -7.47 -38.59
N TYR A 225 5.90 -7.01 -37.44
CA TYR A 225 7.11 -6.19 -37.35
C TYR A 225 8.32 -6.94 -37.93
N HIS A 226 8.49 -8.21 -37.57
CA HIS A 226 9.53 -9.06 -38.14
C HIS A 226 9.34 -9.29 -39.64
N SER A 227 8.11 -9.56 -40.12
CA SER A 227 7.88 -9.72 -41.57
C SER A 227 8.18 -8.49 -42.41
N VAL A 228 8.04 -7.28 -41.85
CA VAL A 228 8.39 -6.02 -42.54
C VAL A 228 9.91 -5.80 -42.49
N SER A 229 10.54 -6.06 -41.34
CA SER A 229 12.00 -5.98 -41.18
C SER A 229 12.74 -6.95 -42.10
N ASP A 230 12.22 -8.16 -42.30
CA ASP A 230 12.82 -9.16 -43.19
C ASP A 230 12.60 -8.81 -44.68
N GLY A 231 11.50 -8.15 -45.01
CA GLY A 231 11.21 -7.66 -46.36
C GLY A 231 12.07 -6.47 -46.78
N ASP A 232 12.47 -5.61 -45.85
CA ASP A 232 13.40 -4.50 -46.09
C ASP A 232 14.86 -4.96 -46.12
N ALA A 233 15.21 -6.08 -45.47
CA ALA A 233 16.55 -6.69 -45.54
C ALA A 233 16.81 -7.47 -46.85
N GLN A 234 15.78 -7.72 -47.66
CA GLN A 234 15.85 -8.42 -48.95
C GLN A 234 15.88 -7.48 -50.17
N LYS A 235 15.94 -6.17 -49.97
CA LYS A 235 16.18 -5.16 -51.02
C LYS A 235 17.59 -4.59 -50.90
#